data_AF-A0A8J8AYE6-F1
#
_entry.id   AF-A0A8J8AYE6-F1
#
_cell.length_a   1.000
_cell.length_b   1.000
_cell.length_c   1.000
_cell.angle_alpha   90.00
_cell.angle_beta   90.00
_cell.angle_gamma   90.00
#
_symmetry.space_group_name_H-M   'P 1'
#
loop_
_entity.id
_entity.type
_entity.pdbx_description
1 polymer ?
#
loop_
_entity_poly.entity_id
_entity_poly.type
_entity_poly.pdbx_seq_one_letter_code
_entity_poly.pdbx_strand_id
1 'polypeptide(L)'
;VFGPVVLFGAGGIAVEVVDDTALALPPLHMGLAHDLIGRTRVAKLLGAFRGRPAADLDAVALVLVKLAQLSAEIPEVRELDINPLLADADGVLALDARVRIDPGTPPSPDATNPRFAIKPYPKALEGDLALRGGMRVHTRAVRPDDEERLRRFFERIDPHDIRQRYFAPVKHFSRTFIARLTQIDYARVIVIIAVDDADEVLGIAQIHADPESAAGDAREGEYAILLRSDLKGMGLGWALMQRLIAQARRAGLARITGQVLRENDNMLAMCRHLGFDIRNDPDDIGVALVSLPIERPD
;
A
#
# COMPACT_ATOMS: atom_id res chain seq x y z
N VAL A 1 -23.41 0.35 -0.14
CA VAL A 1 -22.99 0.83 1.21
C VAL A 1 -21.55 1.31 1.07
N PHE A 2 -21.21 2.53 1.52
CA PHE A 2 -19.92 3.19 1.27
C PHE A 2 -18.75 2.72 2.16
N GLY A 3 -19.01 1.82 3.10
CA GLY A 3 -17.99 1.35 4.04
C GLY A 3 -17.89 2.20 5.31
N PRO A 4 -16.82 2.05 6.09
CA PRO A 4 -16.57 2.89 7.26
C PRO A 4 -16.40 4.36 6.86
N VAL A 5 -16.73 5.25 7.78
CA VAL A 5 -16.60 6.71 7.63
C VAL A 5 -15.90 7.27 8.87
N VAL A 6 -15.07 8.28 8.68
CA VAL A 6 -14.47 9.05 9.78
C VAL A 6 -15.18 10.39 9.87
N LEU A 7 -15.66 10.73 11.07
CA LEU A 7 -16.28 12.00 11.38
C LEU A 7 -15.36 12.80 12.30
N PHE A 8 -15.20 14.09 12.00
CA PHE A 8 -14.54 15.05 12.87
C PHE A 8 -15.46 16.25 13.09
N GLY A 9 -15.55 16.75 14.32
CA GLY A 9 -16.42 17.86 14.67
C GLY A 9 -16.29 18.27 16.12
N ALA A 10 -17.02 19.31 16.51
CA ALA A 10 -17.03 19.78 17.89
C ALA A 10 -17.70 18.78 18.85
N GLY A 11 -17.17 18.64 20.07
CA GLY A 11 -17.78 17.83 21.14
C GLY A 11 -18.58 18.66 22.14
N GLY A 12 -19.54 18.03 22.83
CA GLY A 12 -20.30 18.62 23.94
C GLY A 12 -21.71 19.13 23.61
N ILE A 13 -22.45 19.49 24.66
CA ILE A 13 -23.90 19.80 24.65
C ILE A 13 -24.30 21.01 23.79
N ALA A 14 -23.35 21.88 23.43
CA ALA A 14 -23.60 23.06 22.59
C ALA A 14 -23.65 22.75 21.07
N VAL A 15 -23.39 21.49 20.67
CA VAL A 15 -23.11 21.12 19.27
C VAL A 15 -24.29 20.46 18.55
N GLU A 16 -25.30 19.92 19.25
CA GLU A 16 -26.51 19.41 18.60
C GLU A 16 -27.30 20.48 17.82
N VAL A 17 -26.92 21.76 17.95
CA VAL A 17 -27.58 22.92 17.32
C VAL A 17 -26.77 23.52 16.15
N VAL A 18 -25.48 23.21 15.99
CA VAL A 18 -24.58 23.94 15.05
C VAL A 18 -24.13 23.11 13.84
N ASP A 19 -24.31 21.79 13.85
CA ASP A 19 -23.97 20.86 12.75
C ASP A 19 -22.55 21.07 12.18
N ASP A 20 -21.57 21.32 13.06
CA ASP A 20 -20.17 21.56 12.70
C ASP A 20 -19.39 20.25 12.62
N THR A 21 -19.69 19.46 11.60
CA THR A 21 -19.05 18.17 11.35
C THR A 21 -18.54 18.08 9.92
N ALA A 22 -17.49 17.29 9.73
CA ALA A 22 -16.98 16.93 8.43
C ALA A 22 -16.75 15.41 8.38
N LEU A 23 -17.00 14.83 7.20
CA LEU A 23 -16.88 13.39 6.95
C LEU A 23 -15.77 13.13 5.92
N ALA A 24 -15.08 12.01 6.10
CA ALA A 24 -14.18 11.45 5.11
C ALA A 24 -14.30 9.93 5.05
N LEU A 25 -13.92 9.37 3.90
CA LEU A 25 -13.76 7.94 3.73
C LEU A 25 -12.31 7.56 4.09
N PRO A 26 -12.10 6.51 4.89
CA PRO A 26 -10.77 5.96 5.10
C PRO A 26 -10.30 5.16 3.85
N PRO A 27 -8.98 4.95 3.65
CA PRO A 27 -7.88 5.37 4.52
C PRO A 27 -7.62 6.88 4.51
N LEU A 28 -7.06 7.41 5.60
CA LEU A 28 -6.60 8.80 5.71
C LEU A 28 -5.08 8.85 5.79
N HIS A 29 -4.48 9.85 5.12
CA HIS A 29 -3.11 10.29 5.35
C HIS A 29 -3.14 11.71 5.96
N MET A 30 -1.99 12.21 6.43
CA MET A 30 -1.90 13.49 7.15
C MET A 30 -2.57 14.64 6.38
N GLY A 31 -2.34 14.74 5.07
CA GLY A 31 -2.97 15.78 4.24
C GLY A 31 -4.50 15.72 4.25
N LEU A 32 -5.10 14.53 4.04
CA LEU A 32 -6.56 14.37 4.11
C LEU A 32 -7.11 14.64 5.52
N ALA A 33 -6.36 14.30 6.57
CA ALA A 33 -6.77 14.57 7.94
C ALA A 33 -6.75 16.08 8.25
N HIS A 34 -5.72 16.82 7.81
CA HIS A 34 -5.71 18.28 7.91
C HIS A 34 -6.84 18.94 7.11
N ASP A 35 -7.09 18.46 5.89
CA ASP A 35 -8.21 18.93 5.09
C ASP A 35 -9.56 18.67 5.78
N LEU A 36 -9.71 17.50 6.41
CA LEU A 36 -10.92 17.15 7.16
C LEU A 36 -11.13 18.09 8.35
N ILE A 37 -10.08 18.36 9.13
CA ILE A 37 -10.11 19.31 10.24
C ILE A 37 -10.48 20.70 9.72
N GLY A 38 -9.79 21.18 8.69
CA GLY A 38 -9.97 22.53 8.13
C GLY A 38 -11.36 22.82 7.55
N ARG A 39 -12.17 21.79 7.27
CA ARG A 39 -13.56 21.93 6.83
C ARG A 39 -14.53 22.30 7.96
N THR A 40 -14.09 22.22 9.22
CA THR A 40 -14.92 22.53 10.40
C THR A 40 -14.64 23.92 10.96
N ARG A 41 -15.60 24.49 11.69
CA ARG A 41 -15.45 25.77 12.41
C ARG A 41 -14.64 25.58 13.68
N VAL A 42 -14.72 24.41 14.33
CA VAL A 42 -13.91 24.07 15.52
C VAL A 42 -12.41 24.14 15.24
N ALA A 43 -11.96 23.95 14.00
CA ALA A 43 -10.58 24.18 13.61
C ALA A 43 -10.08 25.61 13.94
N LYS A 44 -10.96 26.62 13.93
CA LYS A 44 -10.60 27.98 14.35
C LYS A 44 -10.34 28.09 15.85
N LEU A 45 -11.00 27.26 16.66
CA LEU A 45 -10.80 27.19 18.11
C LEU A 45 -9.55 26.40 18.49
N LEU A 46 -9.09 25.51 17.61
CA LEU A 46 -7.80 24.82 17.73
C LEU A 46 -6.62 25.72 17.36
N GLY A 47 -6.86 26.81 16.63
CA GLY A 47 -5.85 27.86 16.41
C GLY A 47 -5.58 28.69 17.68
N ALA A 48 -4.58 29.57 17.61
CA ALA A 48 -4.28 30.48 18.72
C ALA A 48 -5.49 31.40 19.00
N PHE A 49 -6.00 31.39 20.22
CA PHE A 49 -7.21 32.14 20.58
C PHE A 49 -7.11 32.71 22.00
N ARG A 50 -7.39 34.02 22.14
CA ARG A 50 -7.44 34.76 23.42
C ARG A 50 -6.25 34.47 24.36
N GLY A 51 -5.03 34.48 23.83
CA GLY A 51 -3.80 34.29 24.61
C GLY A 51 -3.45 32.84 24.93
N ARG A 52 -4.22 31.86 24.43
CA ARG A 52 -3.81 30.45 24.43
C ARG A 52 -3.04 30.12 23.15
N PRO A 53 -1.98 29.29 23.23
CA PRO A 53 -1.28 28.80 22.05
C PRO A 53 -2.22 27.94 21.19
N ALA A 54 -1.88 27.79 19.91
CA ALA A 54 -2.58 26.85 19.04
C ALA A 54 -2.37 25.42 19.54
N ALA A 55 -3.39 24.58 19.37
CA ALA A 55 -3.26 23.15 19.59
C ALA A 55 -2.33 22.52 18.54
N ASP A 56 -1.72 21.39 18.90
CA ASP A 56 -0.98 20.56 17.97
C ASP A 56 -1.94 19.89 16.99
N LEU A 57 -2.15 20.55 15.85
CA LEU A 57 -3.01 20.06 14.77
C LEU A 57 -2.48 18.79 14.13
N ASP A 58 -1.16 18.57 14.14
CA ASP A 58 -0.55 17.35 13.61
C ASP A 58 -0.88 16.17 14.52
N ALA A 59 -0.90 16.36 15.84
CA ALA A 59 -1.34 15.34 16.78
C ALA A 59 -2.84 14.99 16.60
N VAL A 60 -3.72 15.98 16.38
CA VAL A 60 -5.15 15.72 16.08
C VAL A 60 -5.29 14.98 14.75
N ALA A 61 -4.58 15.40 13.71
CA ALA A 61 -4.58 14.74 12.40
C ALA A 61 -4.07 13.29 12.52
N LEU A 62 -3.04 13.05 13.33
CA LEU A 62 -2.51 11.71 13.58
C LEU A 62 -3.55 10.80 14.26
N VAL A 63 -4.35 11.31 15.20
CA VAL A 63 -5.47 10.54 15.79
C VAL A 63 -6.44 10.09 14.70
N LEU A 64 -6.89 10.99 13.82
CA LEU A 64 -7.80 10.64 12.72
C LEU A 64 -7.20 9.58 11.78
N VAL A 65 -5.92 9.70 11.44
CA VAL A 65 -5.19 8.69 10.65
C VAL A 65 -5.16 7.34 11.38
N LYS A 66 -4.89 7.33 12.69
CA LYS A 66 -4.86 6.09 13.50
C LYS A 66 -6.24 5.46 13.67
N LEU A 67 -7.31 6.24 13.78
CA LEU A 67 -8.68 5.72 13.81
C LEU A 67 -9.07 5.08 12.47
N ALA A 68 -8.77 5.74 11.36
CA ALA A 68 -8.96 5.19 10.02
C ALA A 68 -8.20 3.86 9.87
N GLN A 69 -6.96 3.80 10.35
CA GLN A 69 -6.13 2.61 10.36
C GLN A 69 -6.69 1.48 11.25
N LEU A 70 -7.17 1.78 12.45
CA LEU A 70 -7.79 0.78 13.34
C LEU A 70 -9.05 0.18 12.70
N SER A 71 -9.88 0.99 12.05
CA SER A 71 -11.08 0.50 11.35
C SER A 71 -10.75 -0.46 10.19
N ALA A 72 -9.56 -0.34 9.62
CA ALA A 72 -9.02 -1.19 8.56
C ALA A 72 -8.42 -2.50 9.09
N GLU A 73 -7.69 -2.41 10.20
CA GLU A 73 -6.92 -3.51 10.80
C GLU A 73 -7.77 -4.40 11.72
N ILE A 74 -8.87 -3.89 12.27
CA ILE A 74 -9.73 -4.62 13.21
C ILE A 74 -11.17 -4.62 12.69
N PRO A 75 -11.55 -5.55 11.79
CA PRO A 75 -12.87 -5.54 11.14
C PRO A 75 -14.04 -5.80 12.09
N GLU A 76 -13.78 -6.31 13.29
CA GLU A 76 -14.74 -6.48 14.37
C GLU A 76 -15.16 -5.13 14.96
N VAL A 77 -14.33 -4.08 14.84
CA VAL A 77 -14.73 -2.72 15.24
C VAL A 77 -15.81 -2.21 14.29
N ARG A 78 -16.98 -1.91 14.87
CA ARG A 78 -18.13 -1.36 14.14
C ARG A 78 -18.28 0.13 14.35
N GLU A 79 -18.01 0.60 15.55
CA GLU A 79 -17.97 2.02 15.91
C GLU A 79 -16.80 2.26 16.86
N LEU A 80 -16.14 3.39 16.69
CA LEU A 80 -15.13 3.92 17.60
C LEU A 80 -15.39 5.41 17.72
N ASP A 81 -15.62 5.87 18.94
CA ASP A 81 -15.84 7.27 19.27
C ASP A 81 -14.83 7.72 20.34
N ILE A 82 -14.26 8.92 20.16
CA ILE A 82 -13.42 9.58 21.16
C ILE A 82 -14.05 10.93 21.44
N ASN A 83 -14.73 11.04 22.58
CA ASN A 83 -15.45 12.24 22.93
C ASN A 83 -15.57 12.35 24.46
N PRO A 84 -14.82 13.26 25.12
CA PRO A 84 -14.02 14.34 24.54
C PRO A 84 -12.58 13.94 24.17
N LEU A 85 -12.07 14.52 23.08
CA LEU A 85 -10.64 14.59 22.77
C LEU A 85 -10.13 16.00 23.10
N LEU A 86 -9.31 16.13 24.15
CA LEU A 86 -8.65 17.38 24.48
C LEU A 86 -7.43 17.55 23.56
N ALA A 87 -7.24 18.76 23.02
CA ALA A 87 -6.06 19.11 22.24
C ALA A 87 -5.52 20.47 22.70
N ASP A 88 -4.21 20.54 22.94
CA ASP A 88 -3.48 21.75 23.28
C ASP A 88 -2.10 21.75 22.59
N ALA A 89 -1.24 22.71 22.94
CA ALA A 89 0.08 22.87 22.32
C ALA A 89 1.04 21.71 22.61
N ASP A 90 0.78 20.90 23.64
CA ASP A 90 1.64 19.78 24.03
C ASP A 90 1.16 18.45 23.42
N GLY A 91 0.00 18.44 22.76
CA GLY A 91 -0.51 17.30 22.02
C GLY A 91 -2.02 17.07 22.20
N VAL A 92 -2.39 15.79 22.35
CA VAL A 92 -3.79 15.35 22.47
C VAL A 92 -3.97 14.35 23.61
N LEU A 93 -5.11 14.43 24.29
CA LEU A 93 -5.51 13.53 25.36
C LEU A 93 -6.97 13.10 25.16
N ALA A 94 -7.19 11.79 25.01
CA ALA A 94 -8.53 11.22 25.02
C ALA A 94 -9.05 11.13 26.46
N LEU A 95 -10.11 11.88 26.78
CA LEU A 95 -10.73 11.87 28.10
C LEU A 95 -11.75 10.73 28.25
N ASP A 96 -12.39 10.36 27.14
CA ASP A 96 -13.26 9.18 27.05
C ASP A 96 -13.17 8.57 25.65
N ALA A 97 -13.38 7.26 25.57
CA ALA A 97 -13.40 6.52 24.32
C ALA A 97 -14.35 5.32 24.40
N ARG A 98 -15.20 5.18 23.40
CA ARG A 98 -16.17 4.08 23.29
C ARG A 98 -15.92 3.28 22.03
N VAL A 99 -15.84 1.95 22.16
CA VAL A 99 -15.68 1.04 21.03
C VAL A 99 -16.83 0.04 21.04
N ARG A 100 -17.50 -0.11 19.89
CA ARG A 100 -18.47 -1.18 19.66
C ARG A 100 -17.83 -2.25 18.79
N ILE A 101 -17.79 -3.47 19.32
CA ILE A 101 -17.22 -4.63 18.66
C ILE A 101 -18.37 -5.57 18.28
N ASP A 102 -18.34 -6.10 17.07
CA ASP A 102 -19.21 -7.19 16.62
C ASP A 102 -18.31 -8.33 16.12
N PRO A 103 -18.21 -9.44 16.89
CA PRO A 103 -17.31 -10.56 16.63
C PRO A 103 -17.81 -11.50 15.52
N GLY A 104 -18.67 -11.03 14.61
CA GLY A 104 -19.07 -11.81 13.42
C GLY A 104 -17.87 -12.45 12.71
N THR A 105 -18.11 -13.46 11.86
CA THR A 105 -17.08 -14.36 11.30
C THR A 105 -15.74 -13.67 11.07
N PRO A 106 -14.68 -14.04 11.81
CA PRO A 106 -13.42 -13.34 11.75
C PRO A 106 -12.95 -13.33 10.29
N PRO A 107 -12.59 -12.17 9.74
CA PRO A 107 -11.84 -12.15 8.51
C PRO A 107 -10.59 -13.01 8.69
N SER A 108 -10.11 -13.63 7.61
CA SER A 108 -8.78 -14.23 7.60
C SER A 108 -7.78 -13.25 8.24
N PRO A 109 -6.81 -13.70 9.05
CA PRO A 109 -5.81 -12.83 9.71
C PRO A 109 -5.11 -11.83 8.77
N ASP A 110 -5.15 -12.10 7.46
CA ASP A 110 -4.54 -11.31 6.40
C ASP A 110 -5.53 -10.45 5.57
N ALA A 111 -6.85 -10.50 5.86
CA ALA A 111 -7.86 -9.78 5.11
C ALA A 111 -8.09 -8.36 5.68
N THR A 112 -7.79 -7.34 4.89
CA THR A 112 -8.27 -5.98 5.15
C THR A 112 -9.79 -5.97 5.21
N ASN A 113 -10.37 -5.16 6.10
CA ASN A 113 -11.81 -5.08 6.31
C ASN A 113 -12.56 -4.97 4.96
N PRO A 114 -13.39 -5.95 4.57
CA PRO A 114 -14.01 -6.01 3.23
C PRO A 114 -15.00 -4.87 2.98
N ARG A 115 -15.35 -4.13 4.04
CA ARG A 115 -16.28 -3.01 3.97
C ARG A 115 -15.66 -1.76 3.32
N PHE A 116 -14.35 -1.71 3.08
CA PHE A 116 -13.70 -0.53 2.53
C PHE A 116 -13.93 -0.37 1.03
N ALA A 117 -14.46 0.78 0.62
CA ALA A 117 -14.55 1.16 -0.78
C ALA A 117 -13.16 1.45 -1.40
N ILE A 118 -12.21 1.92 -0.59
CA ILE A 118 -10.80 2.14 -0.95
C ILE A 118 -9.96 1.31 -0.01
N LYS A 119 -9.18 0.35 -0.53
CA LYS A 119 -8.40 -0.51 0.38
C LYS A 119 -7.33 0.30 1.11
N PRO A 120 -7.21 0.11 2.44
CA PRO A 120 -6.20 0.78 3.26
C PRO A 120 -4.79 0.29 2.91
N TYR A 121 -3.78 1.04 3.35
CA TYR A 121 -2.39 0.65 3.24
C TYR A 121 -2.16 -0.75 3.85
N PRO A 122 -1.62 -1.72 3.10
CA PRO A 122 -1.50 -3.10 3.58
C PRO A 122 -0.24 -3.26 4.44
N LYS A 123 -0.33 -2.92 5.73
CA LYS A 123 0.77 -3.06 6.71
C LYS A 123 1.41 -4.45 6.74
N ALA A 124 0.64 -5.51 6.47
CA ALA A 124 1.15 -6.88 6.43
C ALA A 124 2.19 -7.14 5.31
N LEU A 125 2.42 -6.16 4.42
CA LEU A 125 3.51 -6.19 3.43
C LEU A 125 4.83 -5.67 3.99
N GLU A 126 4.80 -4.97 5.12
CA GLU A 126 5.99 -4.47 5.78
C GLU A 126 6.81 -5.62 6.36
N GLY A 127 8.13 -5.49 6.31
CA GLY A 127 9.01 -6.36 7.06
C GLY A 127 10.43 -6.37 6.54
N ASP A 128 11.31 -6.83 7.41
CA ASP A 128 12.74 -6.88 7.14
C ASP A 128 13.14 -8.16 6.44
N LEU A 129 14.18 -8.05 5.62
CA LEU A 129 14.83 -9.14 4.92
C LEU A 129 16.33 -9.04 5.19
N ALA A 130 16.94 -10.19 5.49
CA ALA A 130 18.39 -10.33 5.49
C ALA A 130 18.81 -10.94 4.15
N LEU A 131 19.65 -10.23 3.40
CA LEU A 131 20.22 -10.69 2.15
C LEU A 131 21.58 -11.34 2.40
N ARG A 132 22.16 -11.91 1.33
CA ARG A 132 23.54 -12.40 1.37
C ARG A 132 24.50 -11.28 1.81
N GLY A 133 25.56 -11.66 2.50
CA GLY A 133 26.55 -10.69 3.01
C GLY A 133 26.07 -9.83 4.18
N GLY A 134 24.92 -10.14 4.80
CA GLY A 134 24.43 -9.45 5.99
C GLY A 134 23.72 -8.13 5.73
N MET A 135 23.52 -7.76 4.45
CA MET A 135 22.75 -6.57 4.08
C MET A 135 21.31 -6.71 4.57
N ARG A 136 20.82 -5.70 5.28
CA ARG A 136 19.41 -5.60 5.69
C ARG A 136 18.65 -4.73 4.71
N VAL A 137 17.43 -5.13 4.42
CA VAL A 137 16.49 -4.40 3.57
C VAL A 137 15.13 -4.44 4.23
N HIS A 138 14.48 -3.29 4.30
CA HIS A 138 13.10 -3.20 4.69
C HIS A 138 12.23 -3.25 3.44
N THR A 139 11.20 -4.06 3.43
CA THR A 139 10.24 -4.12 2.32
C THR A 139 8.88 -3.65 2.80
N ARG A 140 8.16 -2.93 1.93
CA ARG A 140 6.85 -2.38 2.25
C ARG A 140 6.06 -2.08 0.98
N ALA A 141 4.75 -1.87 1.09
CA ALA A 141 3.98 -1.35 -0.04
C ALA A 141 4.42 0.08 -0.36
N VAL A 142 4.37 0.45 -1.64
CA VAL A 142 4.58 1.83 -2.10
C VAL A 142 3.53 2.75 -1.46
N ARG A 143 3.90 4.01 -1.22
CA ARG A 143 3.05 5.07 -0.71
C ARG A 143 3.02 6.23 -1.71
N PRO A 144 1.98 7.09 -1.70
CA PRO A 144 1.93 8.26 -2.59
C PRO A 144 3.19 9.14 -2.53
N ASP A 145 3.77 9.30 -1.35
CA ASP A 145 4.94 10.16 -1.09
C ASP A 145 6.28 9.52 -1.51
N ASP A 146 6.28 8.34 -2.16
CA ASP A 146 7.48 7.67 -2.68
C ASP A 146 7.93 8.17 -4.06
N GLU A 147 7.22 9.14 -4.65
CA GLU A 147 7.47 9.65 -6.01
C GLU A 147 8.96 10.02 -6.21
N GLU A 148 9.54 10.76 -5.27
CA GLU A 148 10.92 11.20 -5.33
C GLU A 148 11.93 10.07 -5.11
N ARG A 149 11.62 9.09 -4.24
CA ARG A 149 12.47 7.90 -4.03
C ARG A 149 12.52 7.02 -5.28
N LEU A 150 11.36 6.82 -5.90
CA LEU A 150 11.27 6.04 -7.15
C LEU A 150 11.97 6.75 -8.30
N ARG A 151 11.88 8.08 -8.40
CA ARG A 151 12.63 8.86 -9.38
C ARG A 151 14.14 8.58 -9.28
N ARG A 152 14.71 8.70 -8.08
CA ARG A 152 16.14 8.42 -7.83
C ARG A 152 16.51 6.96 -8.13
N PHE A 153 15.62 6.03 -7.82
CA PHE A 153 15.82 4.61 -8.15
C PHE A 153 15.92 4.39 -9.65
N PHE A 154 14.96 4.88 -10.43
CA PHE A 154 14.96 4.72 -11.89
C PHE A 154 16.18 5.37 -12.56
N GLU A 155 16.70 6.46 -12.00
CA GLU A 155 17.94 7.11 -12.49
C GLU A 155 19.20 6.26 -12.29
N ARG A 156 19.17 5.28 -11.38
CA ARG A 156 20.29 4.40 -11.06
C ARG A 156 20.18 3.00 -11.68
N ILE A 157 19.08 2.70 -12.37
CA ILE A 157 18.92 1.40 -13.03
C ILE A 157 19.74 1.35 -14.32
N ASP A 158 20.42 0.22 -14.53
CA ASP A 158 21.14 -0.03 -15.77
C ASP A 158 20.18 -0.04 -16.98
N PRO A 159 20.48 0.67 -18.08
CA PRO A 159 19.64 0.70 -19.28
C PRO A 159 19.33 -0.68 -19.86
N HIS A 160 20.22 -1.66 -19.68
CA HIS A 160 19.97 -3.05 -20.07
C HIS A 160 18.84 -3.68 -19.26
N ASP A 161 18.77 -3.41 -17.94
CA ASP A 161 17.72 -3.91 -17.07
C ASP A 161 16.37 -3.25 -17.35
N ILE A 162 16.39 -1.96 -17.70
CA ILE A 162 15.20 -1.25 -18.22
C ILE A 162 14.71 -1.94 -19.49
N ARG A 163 15.59 -2.19 -20.46
CA ARG A 163 15.21 -2.85 -21.72
C ARG A 163 14.67 -4.25 -21.48
N GLN A 164 15.28 -5.02 -20.58
CA GLN A 164 14.78 -6.34 -20.21
C GLN A 164 13.39 -6.31 -19.57
N ARG A 165 13.09 -5.26 -18.80
CA ARG A 165 11.81 -5.10 -18.10
C ARG A 165 10.69 -4.54 -18.99
N TYR A 166 11.01 -3.59 -19.87
CA TYR A 166 10.03 -2.86 -20.68
C TYR A 166 10.05 -3.25 -22.16
N PHE A 167 10.86 -4.24 -22.55
CA PHE A 167 11.01 -4.73 -23.92
C PHE A 167 11.48 -3.66 -24.92
N ALA A 168 11.85 -2.47 -24.43
CA ALA A 168 12.31 -1.34 -25.20
C ALA A 168 13.22 -0.43 -24.34
N PRO A 169 14.16 0.30 -24.95
CA PRO A 169 14.91 1.33 -24.24
C PRO A 169 13.97 2.44 -23.76
N VAL A 170 13.92 2.66 -22.44
CA VAL A 170 13.20 3.80 -21.84
C VAL A 170 14.23 4.79 -21.33
N LYS A 171 14.30 5.96 -21.97
CA LYS A 171 15.29 6.98 -21.59
C LYS A 171 14.87 7.76 -20.34
N HIS A 172 13.59 8.11 -20.24
CA HIS A 172 13.07 8.97 -19.17
C HIS A 172 11.77 8.41 -18.63
N PHE A 173 11.69 8.30 -17.30
CA PHE A 173 10.45 7.99 -16.61
C PHE A 173 9.76 9.30 -16.27
N SER A 174 8.65 9.58 -16.95
CA SER A 174 7.90 10.81 -16.73
C SER A 174 7.31 10.86 -15.33
N ARG A 175 7.02 12.07 -14.85
CA ARG A 175 6.30 12.27 -13.58
C ARG A 175 4.97 11.49 -13.56
N THR A 176 4.25 11.48 -14.69
CA THR A 176 3.00 10.73 -14.85
C THR A 176 3.20 9.22 -14.74
N PHE A 177 4.32 8.68 -15.23
CA PHE A 177 4.64 7.27 -15.06
C PHE A 177 4.88 6.93 -13.59
N ILE A 178 5.67 7.72 -12.88
CA ILE A 178 5.95 7.48 -11.45
C ILE A 178 4.67 7.63 -10.61
N ALA A 179 3.83 8.63 -10.91
CA ALA A 179 2.54 8.79 -10.25
C ALA A 179 1.63 7.56 -10.40
N ARG A 180 1.65 6.88 -11.55
CA ARG A 180 0.91 5.61 -11.74
C ARG A 180 1.43 4.46 -10.89
N LEU A 181 2.69 4.51 -10.45
CA LEU A 181 3.27 3.51 -9.56
C LEU A 181 2.99 3.81 -8.08
N THR A 182 2.78 5.07 -7.70
CA THR A 182 2.60 5.47 -6.28
C THR A 182 1.14 5.72 -5.89
N GLN A 183 0.31 6.21 -6.82
CA GLN A 183 -1.10 6.50 -6.61
C GLN A 183 -1.96 5.32 -7.07
N ILE A 184 -1.82 4.20 -6.37
CA ILE A 184 -2.46 2.94 -6.73
C ILE A 184 -3.65 2.62 -5.82
N ASP A 185 -4.63 1.91 -6.38
CA ASP A 185 -5.63 1.20 -5.59
C ASP A 185 -5.08 -0.17 -5.19
N TYR A 186 -4.78 -0.35 -3.89
CA TYR A 186 -4.25 -1.60 -3.34
C TYR A 186 -5.19 -2.81 -3.53
N ALA A 187 -6.45 -2.61 -3.95
CA ALA A 187 -7.35 -3.70 -4.32
C ALA A 187 -7.00 -4.35 -5.67
N ARG A 188 -6.38 -3.60 -6.56
CA ARG A 188 -6.12 -4.00 -7.95
C ARG A 188 -4.63 -4.11 -8.24
N VAL A 189 -3.84 -3.23 -7.65
CA VAL A 189 -2.40 -3.16 -7.91
C VAL A 189 -1.68 -3.23 -6.58
N ILE A 190 -0.77 -4.19 -6.44
CA ILE A 190 0.13 -4.27 -5.31
C ILE A 190 1.51 -3.94 -5.83
N VAL A 191 2.13 -2.90 -5.28
CA VAL A 191 3.53 -2.55 -5.54
C VAL A 191 4.29 -2.62 -4.23
N ILE A 192 5.29 -3.50 -4.17
CA ILE A 192 6.21 -3.68 -3.06
C ILE A 192 7.55 -3.05 -3.46
N ILE A 193 8.10 -2.22 -2.58
CA ILE A 193 9.45 -1.68 -2.71
C ILE A 193 10.34 -2.26 -1.62
N ALA A 194 11.62 -2.46 -1.94
CA ALA A 194 12.68 -2.72 -0.97
C ALA A 194 13.49 -1.45 -0.78
N VAL A 195 13.72 -1.05 0.46
CA VAL A 195 14.52 0.13 0.85
C VAL A 195 15.65 -0.29 1.78
N ASP A 196 16.80 0.38 1.67
CA ASP A 196 17.92 0.23 2.59
C ASP A 196 17.78 1.16 3.83
N ASP A 197 18.77 1.11 4.73
CA ASP A 197 18.82 1.95 5.92
C ASP A 197 18.93 3.46 5.62
N ALA A 198 19.30 3.81 4.38
CA ALA A 198 19.35 5.19 3.90
C ALA A 198 18.02 5.63 3.24
N ASP A 199 16.97 4.81 3.33
CA ASP A 199 15.65 5.03 2.73
C ASP A 199 15.69 5.14 1.20
N GLU A 200 16.70 4.52 0.56
CA GLU A 200 16.86 4.46 -0.88
C GLU A 200 16.23 3.17 -1.42
N VAL A 201 15.44 3.29 -2.49
CA VAL A 201 14.81 2.14 -3.12
C VAL A 201 15.86 1.30 -3.85
N LEU A 202 15.88 0.01 -3.56
CA LEU A 202 16.80 -0.99 -4.10
C LEU A 202 16.15 -1.87 -5.16
N GLY A 203 14.83 -2.02 -5.08
CA GLY A 203 14.04 -2.82 -6.00
C GLY A 203 12.55 -2.58 -5.84
N ILE A 204 11.82 -2.84 -6.91
CA ILE A 204 10.37 -2.73 -7.00
C ILE A 204 9.82 -4.02 -7.60
N ALA A 205 8.74 -4.52 -7.02
CA ALA A 205 8.04 -5.70 -7.48
C ALA A 205 6.54 -5.42 -7.40
N GLN A 206 5.79 -5.74 -8.45
CA GLN A 206 4.37 -5.42 -8.53
C GLN A 206 3.54 -6.57 -9.09
N ILE A 207 2.27 -6.61 -8.71
CA ILE A 207 1.22 -7.43 -9.32
C ILE A 207 0.07 -6.50 -9.72
N HIS A 208 -0.35 -6.58 -10.98
CA HIS A 208 -1.61 -6.02 -11.46
C HIS A 208 -2.62 -7.16 -11.55
N ALA A 209 -3.59 -7.19 -10.64
CA ALA A 209 -4.65 -8.16 -10.68
C ALA A 209 -5.75 -7.69 -11.65
N ASP A 210 -6.23 -8.61 -12.48
CA ASP A 210 -7.34 -8.32 -13.36
C ASP A 210 -8.60 -7.95 -12.55
N PRO A 211 -9.46 -7.07 -13.09
CA PRO A 211 -10.78 -6.85 -12.52
C PRO A 211 -11.51 -8.19 -12.38
N GLU A 212 -12.35 -8.33 -11.35
CA GLU A 212 -13.25 -9.49 -11.24
C GLU A 212 -13.99 -9.67 -12.57
N SER A 213 -13.70 -10.78 -13.26
CA SER A 213 -14.41 -11.17 -14.46
C SER A 213 -15.88 -11.35 -14.12
N ALA A 214 -16.75 -10.92 -15.04
CA ALA A 214 -18.17 -11.20 -14.92
C ALA A 214 -18.39 -12.72 -14.94
N ALA A 215 -18.98 -13.24 -13.87
CA ALA A 215 -19.39 -14.65 -13.68
C ALA A 215 -18.24 -15.69 -13.59
N GLY A 216 -17.68 -15.84 -12.39
CA GLY A 216 -17.12 -17.13 -11.93
C GLY A 216 -15.69 -17.48 -12.36
N ASP A 217 -15.05 -16.69 -13.24
CA ASP A 217 -13.65 -16.92 -13.60
C ASP A 217 -12.70 -16.60 -12.45
N ALA A 218 -11.63 -17.38 -12.36
CA ALA A 218 -10.64 -17.25 -11.31
C ALA A 218 -9.73 -16.04 -11.59
N ARG A 219 -9.54 -15.16 -10.60
CA ARG A 219 -8.75 -13.93 -10.77
C ARG A 219 -7.29 -14.24 -11.06
N GLU A 220 -6.74 -13.65 -12.11
CA GLU A 220 -5.31 -13.72 -12.45
C GLU A 220 -4.63 -12.38 -12.17
N GLY A 221 -3.30 -12.37 -12.15
CA GLY A 221 -2.53 -11.15 -12.04
C GLY A 221 -1.19 -11.18 -12.76
N GLU A 222 -0.87 -10.09 -13.43
CA GLU A 222 0.41 -9.91 -14.12
C GLU A 222 1.44 -9.35 -13.14
N TYR A 223 2.56 -10.07 -12.98
CA TYR A 223 3.64 -9.63 -12.11
C TYR A 223 4.76 -8.95 -12.89
N ALA A 224 5.52 -8.13 -12.18
CA ALA A 224 6.72 -7.50 -12.71
C ALA A 224 7.72 -7.19 -11.60
N ILE A 225 9.01 -7.22 -11.93
CA ILE A 225 10.09 -6.91 -10.98
C ILE A 225 11.22 -6.15 -11.67
N LEU A 226 11.80 -5.19 -10.96
CA LEU A 226 12.98 -4.44 -11.38
C LEU A 226 13.84 -4.13 -10.16
N LEU A 227 15.16 -4.32 -10.27
CA LEU A 227 16.11 -4.18 -9.17
C LEU A 227 17.33 -3.43 -9.66
N ARG A 228 18.05 -2.78 -8.75
CA ARG A 228 19.38 -2.25 -9.08
C ARG A 228 20.35 -3.38 -9.40
N SER A 229 21.17 -3.18 -10.43
CA SER A 229 22.06 -4.19 -10.98
C SER A 229 23.21 -4.57 -10.03
N ASP A 230 23.64 -3.63 -9.18
CA ASP A 230 24.67 -3.82 -8.15
C ASP A 230 24.23 -4.78 -7.01
N LEU A 231 22.94 -5.13 -6.96
CA LEU A 231 22.38 -6.07 -5.98
C LEU A 231 22.04 -7.44 -6.58
N LYS A 232 22.37 -7.69 -7.85
CA LYS A 232 22.19 -9.01 -8.47
C LYS A 232 23.05 -10.06 -7.75
N GLY A 233 22.50 -11.25 -7.56
CA GLY A 233 23.16 -12.34 -6.84
C GLY A 233 23.08 -12.25 -5.31
N MET A 234 22.56 -11.15 -4.75
CA MET A 234 22.39 -10.96 -3.29
C MET A 234 21.12 -11.62 -2.74
N GLY A 235 20.22 -12.08 -3.62
CA GLY A 235 18.95 -12.73 -3.26
C GLY A 235 17.75 -11.79 -3.17
N LEU A 236 17.90 -10.49 -3.44
CA LEU A 236 16.81 -9.52 -3.35
C LEU A 236 15.63 -9.85 -4.27
N GLY A 237 15.91 -10.16 -5.54
CA GLY A 237 14.86 -10.51 -6.50
C GLY A 237 14.05 -11.73 -6.08
N TRP A 238 14.77 -12.74 -5.56
CA TRP A 238 14.16 -13.96 -5.03
C TRP A 238 13.24 -13.67 -3.84
N ALA A 239 13.70 -12.83 -2.90
CA ALA A 239 12.92 -12.48 -1.72
C ALA A 239 11.67 -11.64 -2.08
N LEU A 240 11.78 -10.70 -3.02
CA LEU A 240 10.64 -9.92 -3.51
C LEU A 240 9.63 -10.78 -4.28
N MET A 241 10.09 -11.71 -5.13
CA MET A 241 9.20 -12.65 -5.82
C MET A 241 8.43 -13.54 -4.84
N GLN A 242 9.09 -14.07 -3.80
CA GLN A 242 8.39 -14.83 -2.75
C GLN A 242 7.34 -13.99 -2.02
N ARG A 243 7.64 -12.72 -1.72
CA ARG A 243 6.66 -11.80 -1.12
C ARG A 243 5.48 -11.56 -2.07
N LEU A 244 5.72 -11.35 -3.36
CA LEU A 244 4.66 -11.22 -4.35
C LEU A 244 3.77 -12.48 -4.43
N ILE A 245 4.36 -13.68 -4.45
CA ILE A 245 3.61 -14.95 -4.47
C ILE A 245 2.77 -15.10 -3.20
N ALA A 246 3.31 -14.76 -2.03
CA ALA A 246 2.56 -14.75 -0.78
C ALA A 246 1.38 -13.76 -0.84
N GLN A 247 1.57 -12.59 -1.46
CA GLN A 247 0.47 -11.65 -1.66
C GLN A 247 -0.56 -12.12 -2.68
N ALA A 248 -0.14 -12.78 -3.75
CA ALA A 248 -1.07 -13.38 -4.71
C ALA A 248 -2.00 -14.40 -4.04
N ARG A 249 -1.44 -15.24 -3.15
CA ARG A 249 -2.22 -16.18 -2.32
C ARG A 249 -3.23 -15.46 -1.44
N ARG A 250 -2.78 -14.43 -0.70
CA ARG A 250 -3.64 -13.62 0.18
C ARG A 250 -4.74 -12.88 -0.57
N ALA A 251 -4.43 -12.40 -1.77
CA ALA A 251 -5.39 -11.74 -2.65
C ALA A 251 -6.37 -12.72 -3.31
N GLY A 252 -6.19 -14.04 -3.11
CA GLY A 252 -7.04 -15.08 -3.68
C GLY A 252 -6.91 -15.21 -5.20
N LEU A 253 -5.77 -14.79 -5.76
CA LEU A 253 -5.48 -15.01 -7.18
C LEU A 253 -5.33 -16.51 -7.42
N ALA A 254 -5.79 -16.99 -8.57
CA ALA A 254 -5.61 -18.36 -8.99
C ALA A 254 -4.31 -18.58 -9.77
N ARG A 255 -3.75 -17.50 -10.33
CA ARG A 255 -2.53 -17.54 -11.12
C ARG A 255 -1.83 -16.19 -11.12
N ILE A 256 -0.50 -16.20 -11.18
CA ILE A 256 0.28 -15.05 -11.60
C ILE A 256 1.01 -15.35 -12.90
N THR A 257 1.07 -14.35 -13.78
CA THR A 257 1.65 -14.47 -15.13
C THR A 257 2.64 -13.34 -15.39
N GLY A 258 3.53 -13.52 -16.35
CA GLY A 258 4.45 -12.49 -16.79
C GLY A 258 5.09 -12.83 -18.12
N GLN A 259 5.72 -11.82 -18.72
CA GLN A 259 6.51 -11.97 -19.92
C GLN A 259 7.98 -11.71 -19.58
N VAL A 260 8.89 -12.52 -20.13
CA VAL A 260 10.32 -12.41 -19.91
C VAL A 260 11.05 -12.55 -21.23
N LEU A 261 11.94 -11.60 -21.56
CA LEU A 261 12.83 -11.77 -22.72
C LEU A 261 13.66 -13.04 -22.58
N ARG A 262 13.80 -13.81 -23.67
CA ARG A 262 14.49 -15.10 -23.65
C ARG A 262 15.95 -15.05 -23.26
N GLU A 263 16.60 -13.92 -23.52
CA GLU A 263 17.99 -13.67 -23.13
C GLU A 263 18.14 -13.32 -21.63
N ASN A 264 17.05 -13.10 -20.90
CA ASN A 264 17.10 -12.85 -19.46
C ASN A 264 17.18 -14.18 -18.68
N ASP A 265 18.31 -14.87 -18.84
CA ASP A 265 18.58 -16.18 -18.24
C ASP A 265 18.40 -16.18 -16.72
N ASN A 266 18.76 -15.08 -16.06
CA ASN A 266 18.62 -14.91 -14.61
C ASN A 266 17.15 -14.96 -14.18
N MET A 267 16.28 -14.21 -14.87
CA MET A 267 14.85 -14.20 -14.57
C MET A 267 14.21 -15.55 -14.87
N LEU A 268 14.55 -16.17 -16.01
CA LEU A 268 14.03 -17.49 -16.37
C LEU A 268 14.49 -18.58 -15.39
N ALA A 269 15.74 -18.55 -14.94
CA ALA A 269 16.24 -19.46 -13.91
C ALA A 269 15.48 -19.29 -12.58
N MET A 270 15.22 -18.05 -12.19
CA MET A 270 14.41 -17.75 -11.00
C MET A 270 12.97 -18.26 -11.16
N CYS A 271 12.31 -18.03 -12.30
CA CYS A 271 10.98 -18.55 -12.58
C CYS A 271 10.94 -20.09 -12.46
N ARG A 272 11.89 -20.81 -13.08
CA ARG A 272 11.97 -22.27 -12.96
C ARG A 272 12.11 -22.74 -11.51
N HIS A 273 12.98 -22.09 -10.75
CA HIS A 273 13.21 -22.48 -9.36
C HIS A 273 11.99 -22.20 -8.46
N LEU A 274 11.20 -21.15 -8.76
CA LEU A 274 9.93 -20.84 -8.08
C LEU A 274 8.75 -21.71 -8.55
N GLY A 275 8.96 -22.61 -9.51
CA GLY A 275 7.92 -23.50 -10.02
C GLY A 275 7.02 -22.90 -11.10
N PHE A 276 7.43 -21.82 -11.76
CA PHE A 276 6.70 -21.29 -12.91
C PHE A 276 6.81 -22.25 -14.10
N ASP A 277 5.68 -22.47 -14.77
CA ASP A 277 5.65 -23.02 -16.11
C ASP A 277 6.14 -21.96 -17.11
N ILE A 278 7.03 -22.35 -18.02
CA ILE A 278 7.68 -21.45 -18.98
C ILE A 278 7.41 -21.97 -20.38
N ARG A 279 6.75 -21.15 -21.20
CA ARG A 279 6.43 -21.44 -22.59
C ARG A 279 6.97 -20.35 -23.50
N ASN A 280 7.18 -20.69 -24.77
CA ASN A 280 7.46 -19.66 -25.77
C ASN A 280 6.19 -18.85 -26.01
N ASP A 281 6.34 -17.55 -26.20
CA ASP A 281 5.27 -16.75 -26.77
C ASP A 281 5.06 -17.18 -28.25
N PRO A 282 3.83 -17.52 -28.66
CA PRO A 282 3.55 -17.93 -30.04
C PRO A 282 3.72 -16.78 -31.05
N ASP A 283 3.57 -15.54 -30.61
CA ASP A 283 3.61 -14.34 -31.45
C ASP A 283 5.01 -13.68 -31.45
N ASP A 284 5.83 -13.92 -30.42
CA ASP A 284 7.21 -13.43 -30.33
C ASP A 284 8.19 -14.47 -29.80
N ILE A 285 8.99 -15.07 -30.69
CA ILE A 285 10.01 -16.06 -30.32
C ILE A 285 11.09 -15.53 -29.37
N GLY A 286 11.25 -14.20 -29.27
CA GLY A 286 12.17 -13.52 -28.34
C GLY A 286 11.64 -13.42 -26.92
N VAL A 287 10.38 -13.80 -26.69
CA VAL A 287 9.68 -13.71 -25.41
C VAL A 287 9.29 -15.09 -24.90
N ALA A 288 9.39 -15.26 -23.58
CA ALA A 288 8.86 -16.40 -22.87
C ALA A 288 7.69 -15.94 -21.99
N LEU A 289 6.58 -16.68 -22.08
CA LEU A 289 5.44 -16.57 -21.18
C LEU A 289 5.72 -17.43 -19.95
N VAL A 290 5.63 -16.82 -18.78
CA VAL A 290 5.83 -17.50 -17.50
C VAL A 290 4.56 -17.44 -16.67
N SER A 291 4.16 -18.56 -16.07
CA SER A 291 2.95 -18.62 -15.26
C SER A 291 3.11 -19.51 -14.04
N LEU A 292 2.54 -19.10 -12.91
CA LEU A 292 2.52 -19.87 -11.68
C LEU A 292 1.07 -19.98 -11.17
N PRO A 293 0.49 -21.20 -11.12
CA PRO A 293 -0.75 -21.45 -10.40
C PRO A 293 -0.57 -21.13 -8.92
N ILE A 294 -1.54 -20.43 -8.34
CA ILE A 294 -1.54 -20.06 -6.95
C ILE A 294 -2.52 -20.96 -6.21
N GLU A 295 -1.96 -21.92 -5.46
CA GLU A 295 -2.75 -22.78 -4.58
C GLU A 295 -3.39 -21.95 -3.47
N ARG A 296 -4.69 -22.15 -3.25
CA ARG A 296 -5.37 -21.59 -2.08
C ARG A 296 -4.85 -22.31 -0.83
N PRO A 297 -4.55 -21.59 0.26
CA PRO A 297 -4.27 -22.26 1.52
C PRO A 297 -5.50 -23.08 1.95
N ASP A 298 -5.26 -24.34 2.32
CA ASP A 298 -6.26 -25.27 2.90
C ASP A 298 -6.87 -24.74 4.21
#